data_AF-A0AB74AV76-F1
#
_entry.id   AF-A0AB74AV76-F1
#
_cell.length_a   1.000
_cell.length_b   1.000
_cell.length_c   1.000
_cell.angle_alpha   90.00
_cell.angle_beta   90.00
_cell.angle_gamma   90.00
#
_symmetry.space_group_name_H-M   'P 1'
#
loop_
_entity.id
_entity.type
_entity.pdbx_description
1 polymer ?
#
loop_
_entity_poly.entity_id
_entity_poly.type
_entity_poly.pdbx_seq_one_letter_code
_entity_poly.pdbx_strand_id
1 'polypeptide(L)'
;MHFGGVSVERPFEEILGANICGVFHIYEAARRHGVKRVIFASSNHVIGFYKQTETIDAHSPRRPDSYYGLSKSYGEDMASFYFDRYGIQTVSIRIGSSFSEPQNRRMMSTWLSFGDLTQLIERSLYTPDVGHTVVYGVSDNKTVWWDNRFASKLDYTPKDSSEIFRAKVEAQPEPAADDPAMVYQGGAFVASGPFGDQ
;
A
#
# COMPACT_ATOMS: atom_id res chain seq x y z
N MET A 1 -14.09 3.10 5.99
CA MET A 1 -12.95 3.08 5.05
C MET A 1 -12.16 4.36 5.25
N HIS A 2 -10.83 4.30 5.37
CA HIS A 2 -9.98 5.47 5.56
C HIS A 2 -8.96 5.58 4.42
N PHE A 3 -9.30 6.44 3.45
CA PHE A 3 -8.46 6.83 2.30
C PHE A 3 -7.98 8.29 2.39
N GLY A 4 -8.35 9.00 3.46
CA GLY A 4 -7.96 10.40 3.68
C GLY A 4 -6.52 10.52 4.17
N GLY A 5 -5.93 11.69 3.95
CA GLY A 5 -4.54 12.00 4.28
C GLY A 5 -3.75 12.42 3.04
N VAL A 6 -2.47 12.71 3.25
CA VAL A 6 -1.50 12.92 2.16
C VAL A 6 -1.12 11.56 1.57
N SER A 7 -1.07 11.48 0.23
CA SER A 7 -0.87 10.23 -0.54
C SER A 7 0.45 10.16 -1.32
N VAL A 8 1.29 11.19 -1.22
CA VAL A 8 2.59 11.33 -1.89
C VAL A 8 3.63 11.86 -0.90
N GLU A 9 4.91 11.86 -1.27
CA GLU A 9 5.91 12.46 -0.39
C GLU A 9 5.72 13.97 -0.24
N ARG A 10 5.76 14.43 1.02
CA ARG A 10 5.57 15.83 1.43
C ARG A 10 6.43 16.14 2.66
N PRO A 11 6.67 17.43 2.99
CA PRO A 11 7.34 17.83 4.22
C PRO A 11 6.72 17.19 5.47
N PHE A 12 7.54 16.97 6.49
CA PHE A 12 7.15 16.22 7.68
C PHE A 12 5.93 16.83 8.38
N GLU A 13 5.81 18.14 8.47
CA GLU A 13 4.72 18.84 9.15
C GLU A 13 3.36 18.57 8.50
N GLU A 14 3.32 18.47 7.16
CA GLU A 14 2.10 18.10 6.43
C GLU A 14 1.72 16.64 6.69
N ILE A 15 2.71 15.74 6.68
CA ILE A 15 2.54 14.31 6.97
C ILE A 15 2.11 14.10 8.43
N LEU A 16 2.70 14.82 9.37
CA LEU A 16 2.43 14.73 10.81
C LEU A 16 0.96 15.03 11.10
N GLY A 17 0.44 16.14 10.59
CA GLY A 17 -0.96 16.52 10.80
C GLY A 17 -1.92 15.51 10.16
N ALA A 18 -1.75 15.26 8.86
CA ALA A 18 -2.72 14.49 8.08
C ALA A 18 -2.66 12.98 8.35
N ASN A 19 -1.46 12.41 8.45
CA ASN A 19 -1.27 10.96 8.44
C ASN A 19 -0.92 10.39 9.81
N ILE A 20 -0.21 11.12 10.68
CA ILE A 20 0.11 10.63 12.03
C ILE A 20 -1.04 10.98 12.99
N CYS A 21 -1.28 12.27 13.20
CA CYS A 21 -2.37 12.73 14.08
C CYS A 21 -3.75 12.30 13.55
N GLY A 22 -3.95 12.39 12.23
CA GLY A 22 -5.20 11.95 11.59
C GLY A 22 -5.53 10.48 11.87
N VAL A 23 -4.56 9.58 11.71
CA VAL A 23 -4.77 8.14 11.97
C VAL A 23 -5.08 7.88 13.44
N PHE A 24 -4.37 8.53 14.38
CA PHE A 24 -4.71 8.44 15.80
C PHE A 24 -6.18 8.80 16.05
N HIS A 25 -6.64 9.93 15.51
CA HIS A 25 -8.03 10.36 15.71
C HIS A 25 -9.05 9.40 15.10
N ILE A 26 -8.75 8.79 13.94
CA ILE A 26 -9.64 7.79 13.32
C ILE A 26 -9.80 6.57 14.23
N TYR A 27 -8.71 6.01 14.77
CA TYR A 27 -8.78 4.84 15.64
C TYR A 27 -9.43 5.16 16.99
N GLU A 28 -9.11 6.30 17.59
CA GLU A 28 -9.72 6.70 18.85
C GLU A 28 -11.21 7.01 18.69
N ALA A 29 -11.62 7.65 17.58
CA ALA A 29 -13.03 7.84 17.25
C ALA A 29 -13.75 6.50 17.03
N ALA A 30 -13.12 5.57 16.30
CA ALA A 30 -13.65 4.22 16.10
C ALA A 30 -13.88 3.51 17.44
N ARG A 31 -12.91 3.58 18.36
CA ARG A 31 -13.02 3.03 19.71
C ARG A 31 -14.17 3.65 20.49
N ARG A 32 -14.28 4.99 20.51
CA ARG A 32 -15.30 5.71 21.27
C ARG A 32 -16.72 5.48 20.76
N HIS A 33 -16.90 5.24 19.47
CA HIS A 33 -18.21 5.05 18.84
C HIS A 33 -18.54 3.58 18.54
N GLY A 34 -17.74 2.64 19.04
CA GLY A 34 -17.99 1.21 18.89
C GLY A 34 -17.84 0.67 17.46
N VAL A 35 -17.14 1.38 16.58
CA VAL A 35 -16.81 0.89 15.23
C VAL A 35 -15.90 -0.33 15.36
N LYS A 36 -16.29 -1.43 14.69
CA LYS A 36 -15.60 -2.72 14.81
C LYS A 36 -14.58 -2.99 13.72
N ARG A 37 -14.62 -2.23 12.62
CA ARG A 37 -13.82 -2.47 11.43
C ARG A 37 -13.29 -1.20 10.80
N VAL A 38 -11.99 -1.16 10.53
CA VAL A 38 -11.33 -0.12 9.74
C VAL A 38 -10.71 -0.76 8.50
N ILE A 39 -10.90 -0.15 7.34
CA ILE A 39 -10.12 -0.48 6.13
C ILE A 39 -9.14 0.67 5.96
N PHE A 40 -7.87 0.39 6.14
CA PHE A 40 -6.80 1.37 6.13
C PHE A 40 -6.07 1.34 4.79
N ALA A 41 -6.07 2.48 4.09
CA ALA A 41 -5.24 2.67 2.91
C ALA A 41 -3.77 2.87 3.34
N SER A 42 -3.08 1.74 3.55
CA SER A 42 -1.62 1.68 3.63
C SER A 42 -1.02 1.83 2.22
N SER A 43 0.27 1.55 2.06
CA SER A 43 0.94 1.70 0.79
C SER A 43 2.07 0.70 0.59
N ASN A 44 2.34 0.34 -0.66
CA ASN A 44 3.60 -0.32 -1.03
C ASN A 44 4.85 0.49 -0.59
N HIS A 45 4.74 1.81 -0.41
CA HIS A 45 5.84 2.66 0.07
C HIS A 45 6.31 2.32 1.50
N VAL A 46 5.55 1.53 2.27
CA VAL A 46 5.98 0.92 3.54
C VAL A 46 7.17 -0.06 3.36
N ILE A 47 7.32 -0.62 2.16
CA ILE A 47 8.36 -1.59 1.79
C ILE A 47 9.22 -1.10 0.61
N GLY A 48 9.20 0.20 0.32
CA GLY A 48 9.74 0.74 -0.91
C GLY A 48 11.23 0.45 -1.17
N PHE A 49 12.04 0.29 -0.14
CA PHE A 49 13.48 -0.01 -0.26
C PHE A 49 13.84 -1.49 -0.50
N TYR A 50 12.87 -2.40 -0.63
CA TYR A 50 13.15 -3.73 -1.18
C TYR A 50 13.49 -3.63 -2.67
N LYS A 51 14.31 -4.56 -3.17
CA LYS A 51 14.59 -4.65 -4.61
C LYS A 51 13.42 -5.31 -5.35
N GLN A 52 13.26 -4.98 -6.63
CA GLN A 52 12.24 -5.60 -7.49
C GLN A 52 12.50 -7.10 -7.74
N THR A 53 13.71 -7.58 -7.46
CA THR A 53 14.08 -9.01 -7.54
C THR A 53 13.71 -9.80 -6.29
N GLU A 54 13.19 -9.16 -5.25
CA GLU A 54 12.82 -9.80 -3.99
C GLU A 54 11.31 -10.02 -3.93
N THR A 55 10.88 -11.25 -3.62
CA THR A 55 9.49 -11.53 -3.25
C THR A 55 9.33 -11.43 -1.74
N ILE A 56 8.37 -10.64 -1.28
CA ILE A 56 8.13 -10.37 0.14
C ILE A 56 6.69 -10.68 0.52
N ASP A 57 6.45 -10.91 1.80
CA ASP A 57 5.12 -11.17 2.37
C ASP A 57 4.76 -10.15 3.46
N ALA A 58 3.59 -10.32 4.07
CA ALA A 58 3.08 -9.44 5.12
C ALA A 58 3.99 -9.33 6.37
N HIS A 59 4.85 -10.32 6.63
CA HIS A 59 5.72 -10.37 7.81
C HIS A 59 7.16 -9.94 7.54
N SER A 60 7.50 -9.69 6.28
CA SER A 60 8.80 -9.12 5.91
C SER A 60 9.02 -7.76 6.59
N PRO A 61 10.23 -7.48 7.11
CA PRO A 61 10.53 -6.21 7.79
C PRO A 61 10.14 -4.99 6.93
N ARG A 62 9.50 -3.98 7.51
CA ARG A 62 9.19 -2.75 6.76
C ARG A 62 10.48 -2.01 6.41
N ARG A 63 10.55 -1.47 5.20
CA ARG A 63 11.67 -0.65 4.70
C ARG A 63 11.12 0.58 3.97
N PRO A 64 10.56 1.56 4.71
CA PRO A 64 9.82 2.66 4.10
C PRO A 64 10.73 3.60 3.33
N ASP A 65 10.26 4.09 2.17
CA ASP A 65 11.07 4.88 1.23
C ASP A 65 10.95 6.40 1.37
N SER A 66 10.12 6.88 2.29
CA SER A 66 9.66 8.27 2.33
C SER A 66 9.01 8.61 3.69
N TYR A 67 8.83 9.89 4.04
CA TYR A 67 8.01 10.28 5.20
C TYR A 67 6.57 9.80 5.05
N TYR A 68 6.04 9.83 3.83
CA TYR A 68 4.78 9.20 3.49
C TYR A 68 4.76 7.71 3.85
N GLY A 69 5.73 6.92 3.39
CA GLY A 69 5.84 5.49 3.71
C GLY A 69 5.98 5.21 5.21
N LEU A 70 6.75 6.05 5.92
CA LEU A 70 6.87 6.00 7.39
C LEU A 70 5.51 6.23 8.06
N SER A 71 4.73 7.22 7.60
CA SER A 71 3.41 7.51 8.17
C SER A 71 2.42 6.36 7.98
N LYS A 72 2.51 5.64 6.86
CA LYS A 72 1.69 4.44 6.63
C LYS A 72 2.13 3.27 7.50
N SER A 73 3.42 3.15 7.77
CA SER A 73 3.94 2.16 8.73
C SER A 73 3.41 2.42 10.14
N TYR A 74 3.42 3.69 10.59
CA TYR A 74 2.79 4.09 11.85
C TYR A 74 1.31 3.70 11.91
N GLY A 75 0.57 3.88 10.81
CA GLY A 75 -0.83 3.48 10.75
C GLY A 75 -1.06 1.97 10.81
N GLU A 76 -0.14 1.16 10.28
CA GLU A 76 -0.16 -0.30 10.48
C GLU A 76 0.11 -0.69 11.93
N ASP A 77 1.05 -0.04 12.61
CA ASP A 77 1.31 -0.29 14.04
C ASP A 77 0.13 0.16 14.92
N MET A 78 -0.51 1.28 14.56
CA MET A 78 -1.73 1.74 15.21
C MET A 78 -2.86 0.71 15.06
N ALA A 79 -3.01 0.14 13.86
CA ALA A 79 -3.99 -0.90 13.59
C ALA A 79 -3.77 -2.14 14.47
N SER A 80 -2.52 -2.63 14.55
CA SER A 80 -2.16 -3.77 15.40
C SER A 80 -2.48 -3.47 16.87
N PHE A 81 -2.03 -2.31 17.37
CA PHE A 81 -2.26 -1.91 18.75
C PHE A 81 -3.75 -1.83 19.10
N TYR A 82 -4.58 -1.22 18.24
CA TYR A 82 -6.02 -1.09 18.49
C TYR A 82 -6.77 -2.41 18.33
N PHE A 83 -6.26 -3.33 17.50
CA PHE A 83 -6.77 -4.69 17.46
C PHE A 83 -6.47 -5.42 18.77
N ASP A 84 -5.20 -5.50 19.18
CA ASP A 84 -4.79 -6.26 20.37
C ASP A 84 -5.41 -5.72 21.66
N ARG A 85 -5.56 -4.39 21.76
CA ARG A 85 -6.06 -3.74 22.98
C ARG A 85 -7.58 -3.61 23.03
N TYR A 86 -8.23 -3.41 21.89
CA TYR A 86 -9.66 -3.02 21.84
C TYR A 86 -10.50 -3.87 20.89
N GLY A 87 -9.89 -4.82 20.17
CA GLY A 87 -10.58 -5.70 19.22
C GLY A 87 -11.05 -4.99 17.95
N ILE A 88 -10.52 -3.82 17.61
CA ILE A 88 -10.87 -3.13 16.36
C ILE A 88 -10.16 -3.85 15.21
N GLN A 89 -10.93 -4.58 14.41
CA GLN A 89 -10.38 -5.32 13.29
C GLN A 89 -9.98 -4.36 12.16
N THR A 90 -8.84 -4.61 11.54
CA THR A 90 -8.32 -3.78 10.45
C THR A 90 -7.80 -4.61 9.30
N VAL A 91 -8.16 -4.22 8.07
CA VAL A 91 -7.41 -4.61 6.87
C VAL A 91 -6.56 -3.44 6.41
N SER A 92 -5.24 -3.60 6.51
CA SER A 92 -4.24 -2.64 6.02
C SER A 92 -3.87 -3.01 4.59
N ILE A 93 -4.42 -2.28 3.63
CA ILE A 93 -4.17 -2.52 2.21
C ILE A 93 -2.93 -1.74 1.80
N ARG A 94 -1.81 -2.42 1.55
CA ARG A 94 -0.62 -1.84 0.92
C ARG A 94 -0.89 -1.68 -0.57
N ILE A 95 -1.54 -0.56 -0.93
CA ILE A 95 -1.94 -0.27 -2.31
C ILE A 95 -0.68 -0.16 -3.18
N GLY A 96 -0.63 -0.90 -4.28
CA GLY A 96 0.38 -0.80 -5.32
C GLY A 96 0.24 0.48 -6.14
N SER A 97 -0.31 0.38 -7.35
CA SER A 97 -0.51 1.52 -8.25
C SER A 97 -1.92 1.49 -8.82
N SER A 98 -2.84 2.14 -8.10
CA SER A 98 -4.27 2.15 -8.44
C SER A 98 -4.61 3.26 -9.43
N PHE A 99 -4.59 2.93 -10.72
CA PHE A 99 -4.85 3.86 -11.83
C PHE A 99 -5.66 3.18 -12.93
N SER A 100 -6.15 3.96 -13.90
CA SER A 100 -6.86 3.41 -15.07
C SER A 100 -5.99 2.47 -15.92
N GLU A 101 -4.68 2.71 -15.96
CA GLU A 101 -3.69 1.89 -16.69
C GLU A 101 -2.30 2.07 -16.05
N PRO A 102 -1.38 1.09 -16.20
CA PRO A 102 0.01 1.24 -15.77
C PRO A 102 0.73 2.30 -16.61
N GLN A 103 1.43 3.21 -15.95
CA GLN A 103 2.10 4.33 -16.61
C GLN A 103 3.56 4.04 -16.98
N ASN A 104 4.18 3.05 -16.35
CA ASN A 104 5.59 2.71 -16.53
C ASN A 104 5.87 1.23 -16.24
N ARG A 105 7.10 0.78 -16.50
CA ARG A 105 7.55 -0.62 -16.34
C ARG A 105 7.36 -1.17 -14.93
N ARG A 106 7.60 -0.36 -13.89
CA ARG A 106 7.31 -0.74 -12.49
C ARG A 106 5.83 -1.05 -12.28
N MET A 107 4.93 -0.22 -12.82
CA MET A 107 3.49 -0.45 -12.69
C MET A 107 3.04 -1.74 -13.38
N MET A 108 3.78 -2.31 -14.32
CA MET A 108 3.45 -3.66 -14.83
C MET A 108 3.41 -4.71 -13.71
N SER A 109 4.17 -4.52 -12.63
CA SER A 109 4.14 -5.42 -11.46
C SER A 109 3.23 -4.91 -10.34
N THR A 110 3.10 -3.60 -10.17
CA THR A 110 2.38 -3.01 -9.03
C THR A 110 0.96 -2.55 -9.34
N TRP A 111 0.51 -2.62 -10.59
CA TRP A 111 -0.80 -2.09 -11.00
C TRP A 111 -1.94 -2.78 -10.27
N LEU A 112 -2.92 -1.98 -9.88
CA LEU A 112 -4.16 -2.40 -9.26
C LEU A 112 -5.28 -1.70 -10.03
N SER A 113 -6.14 -2.45 -10.70
CA SER A 113 -7.28 -1.85 -11.37
C SER A 113 -8.29 -1.30 -10.35
N PHE A 114 -9.17 -0.40 -10.77
CA PHE A 114 -10.26 0.07 -9.91
C PHE A 114 -11.26 -1.04 -9.58
N GLY A 115 -11.49 -1.97 -10.51
CA GLY A 115 -12.37 -3.13 -10.28
C GLY A 115 -11.81 -4.06 -9.20
N ASP A 116 -10.51 -4.35 -9.28
CA ASP A 116 -9.81 -5.19 -8.32
C ASP A 116 -9.64 -4.52 -6.96
N LEU A 117 -9.40 -3.20 -6.90
CA LEU A 117 -9.44 -2.46 -5.63
C LEU A 117 -10.83 -2.53 -5.00
N THR A 118 -11.89 -2.39 -5.79
CA THR A 118 -13.28 -2.47 -5.31
C THR A 118 -13.57 -3.85 -4.75
N GLN A 119 -13.18 -4.91 -5.45
CA GLN A 119 -13.31 -6.29 -4.96
C GLN A 119 -12.55 -6.47 -3.63
N LEU A 120 -11.30 -5.99 -3.54
CA LEU A 120 -10.52 -6.11 -2.31
C LEU A 120 -11.15 -5.37 -1.13
N ILE A 121 -11.71 -4.17 -1.37
CA ILE A 121 -12.45 -3.41 -0.36
C ILE A 121 -13.70 -4.18 0.08
N GLU A 122 -14.47 -4.74 -0.86
CA GLU A 122 -15.67 -5.53 -0.58
C GLU A 122 -15.32 -6.74 0.30
N ARG A 123 -14.29 -7.51 -0.07
CA ARG A 123 -13.77 -8.61 0.73
C ARG A 123 -13.35 -8.15 2.13
N SER A 124 -12.61 -7.04 2.21
CA SER A 124 -12.18 -6.46 3.47
C SER A 124 -13.36 -6.03 4.37
N LEU A 125 -14.47 -5.61 3.78
CA LEU A 125 -15.69 -5.22 4.51
C LEU A 125 -16.44 -6.42 5.08
N TYR A 126 -16.59 -7.48 4.29
CA TYR A 126 -17.53 -8.57 4.59
C TYR A 126 -16.90 -9.85 5.13
N THR A 127 -15.59 -10.07 4.96
CA THR A 127 -14.92 -11.23 5.56
C THR A 127 -15.03 -11.18 7.09
N PRO A 128 -15.49 -12.25 7.75
CA PRO A 128 -15.51 -12.32 9.21
C PRO A 128 -14.08 -12.42 9.78
N ASP A 129 -13.88 -11.94 11.01
CA ASP A 129 -12.67 -12.17 11.81
C ASP A 129 -11.34 -11.92 11.07
N VAL A 130 -11.23 -10.73 10.47
CA VAL A 130 -10.03 -10.30 9.75
C VAL A 130 -8.86 -10.00 10.71
N GLY A 131 -9.13 -9.83 12.00
CA GLY A 131 -8.09 -9.44 12.97
C GLY A 131 -7.39 -8.15 12.55
N HIS A 132 -6.06 -8.10 12.64
CA HIS A 132 -5.24 -7.19 11.83
C HIS A 132 -4.62 -7.97 10.66
N THR A 133 -5.10 -7.72 9.44
CA THR A 133 -4.58 -8.35 8.22
C THR A 133 -3.90 -7.30 7.34
N VAL A 134 -2.65 -7.55 6.96
CA VAL A 134 -1.95 -6.79 5.92
C VAL A 134 -2.12 -7.53 4.59
N VAL A 135 -2.50 -6.81 3.55
CA VAL A 135 -2.67 -7.34 2.19
C VAL A 135 -2.06 -6.37 1.18
N TYR A 136 -1.34 -6.89 0.21
CA TYR A 136 -0.86 -6.12 -0.92
C TYR A 136 -1.96 -5.98 -1.96
N GLY A 137 -2.33 -4.74 -2.27
CA GLY A 137 -3.33 -4.43 -3.29
C GLY A 137 -2.68 -4.39 -4.67
N VAL A 138 -2.82 -5.47 -5.42
CA VAL A 138 -2.30 -5.66 -6.78
C VAL A 138 -3.26 -6.53 -7.59
N SER A 139 -3.41 -6.23 -8.87
CA SER A 139 -4.17 -7.05 -9.83
C SER A 139 -3.42 -8.36 -10.17
N ASP A 140 -4.01 -9.22 -11.01
CA ASP A 140 -3.40 -10.48 -11.47
C ASP A 140 -2.34 -10.23 -12.55
N ASN A 141 -1.34 -9.42 -12.19
CA ASN A 141 -0.23 -9.05 -13.06
C ASN A 141 0.68 -10.27 -13.28
N LYS A 142 1.31 -10.38 -14.45
CA LYS A 142 2.19 -11.52 -14.76
C LYS A 142 3.40 -11.64 -13.84
N THR A 143 3.95 -10.49 -13.42
CA THR A 143 5.06 -10.42 -12.47
C THR A 143 4.54 -9.74 -11.21
N VAL A 144 4.68 -10.40 -10.06
CA VAL A 144 4.23 -9.86 -8.76
C VAL A 144 5.35 -10.05 -7.75
N TRP A 145 5.63 -9.01 -6.96
CA TRP A 145 6.69 -9.01 -5.93
C TRP A 145 6.18 -9.39 -4.54
N TRP A 146 4.87 -9.59 -4.41
CA TRP A 146 4.17 -9.64 -3.14
C TRP A 146 3.38 -10.92 -2.99
N ASP A 147 3.59 -11.59 -1.87
CA ASP A 147 2.88 -12.81 -1.50
C ASP A 147 1.79 -12.49 -0.46
N ASN A 148 0.53 -12.74 -0.85
CA ASN A 148 -0.66 -12.50 -0.03
C ASN A 148 -1.12 -13.74 0.78
N ARG A 149 -0.30 -14.77 0.97
CA ARG A 149 -0.69 -16.01 1.67
C ARG A 149 -1.33 -15.78 3.05
N PHE A 150 -0.85 -14.79 3.80
CA PHE A 150 -1.36 -14.45 5.14
C PHE A 150 -2.69 -13.66 5.11
N ALA A 151 -3.09 -13.16 3.94
CA ALA A 151 -4.38 -12.52 3.70
C ALA A 151 -5.37 -13.43 2.95
N SER A 152 -5.05 -14.72 2.76
CA SER A 152 -5.87 -15.69 2.01
C SER A 152 -7.33 -15.77 2.48
N LYS A 153 -7.60 -15.54 3.77
CA LYS A 153 -8.96 -15.48 4.34
C LYS A 153 -9.86 -14.41 3.68
N LEU A 154 -9.27 -13.39 3.06
CA LEU A 154 -10.03 -12.36 2.36
C LEU A 154 -10.66 -12.89 1.07
N ASP A 155 -10.21 -14.03 0.55
CA ASP A 155 -10.71 -14.60 -0.72
C ASP A 155 -10.66 -13.57 -1.86
N TYR A 156 -9.58 -12.78 -1.87
CA TYR A 156 -9.32 -11.80 -2.90
C TYR A 156 -8.77 -12.50 -4.14
N THR A 157 -9.51 -12.42 -5.24
CA THR A 157 -9.18 -13.06 -6.52
C THR A 157 -9.24 -11.99 -7.61
N PRO A 158 -8.15 -11.22 -7.82
CA PRO A 158 -8.12 -10.18 -8.83
C PRO A 158 -8.44 -10.73 -10.22
N LYS A 159 -9.07 -9.91 -11.06
CA LYS A 159 -9.60 -10.29 -12.37
C LYS A 159 -8.90 -9.59 -13.53
N ASP A 160 -8.33 -8.42 -13.27
CA ASP A 160 -7.63 -7.66 -14.29
C ASP A 160 -6.14 -7.99 -14.28
N SER A 161 -5.46 -7.70 -15.40
CA SER A 161 -4.02 -7.90 -15.54
C SER A 161 -3.39 -6.74 -16.30
N SER A 162 -2.22 -6.29 -15.84
CA SER A 162 -1.45 -5.24 -16.52
C SER A 162 -0.99 -5.64 -17.93
N GLU A 163 -0.99 -6.95 -18.26
CA GLU A 163 -0.41 -7.49 -19.50
C GLU A 163 -1.03 -6.91 -20.78
N ILE A 164 -2.30 -6.50 -20.75
CA ILE A 164 -2.96 -5.86 -21.89
C ILE A 164 -2.29 -4.53 -22.29
N PHE A 165 -1.53 -3.92 -21.37
CA PHE A 165 -0.81 -2.67 -21.58
C PHE A 165 0.69 -2.85 -21.89
N ARG A 166 1.18 -4.10 -21.90
CA ARG A 166 2.63 -4.39 -22.04
C ARG A 166 3.26 -3.72 -23.26
N ALA A 167 2.66 -3.89 -24.43
CA ALA A 167 3.18 -3.32 -25.68
C ALA A 167 3.27 -1.78 -25.62
N LYS A 168 2.28 -1.13 -24.99
CA LYS A 168 2.26 0.33 -24.80
C LYS A 168 3.37 0.80 -23.85
N VAL A 169 3.59 0.08 -22.75
CA VAL A 169 4.63 0.43 -21.77
C VAL A 169 6.03 0.16 -22.32
N GLU A 170 6.23 -0.95 -23.04
CA GLU A 170 7.53 -1.31 -23.63
C GLU A 170 7.93 -0.39 -24.80
N ALA A 171 6.98 0.27 -25.47
CA ALA A 171 7.27 1.30 -26.47
C ALA A 171 7.86 2.60 -25.88
N GLN A 172 7.79 2.80 -24.55
CA GLN A 172 8.42 3.95 -23.89
C GLN A 172 9.94 3.75 -23.79
N PRO A 173 10.74 4.84 -23.79
CA PRO A 173 12.19 4.76 -23.58
C PRO A 173 12.55 3.93 -22.34
N GLU A 174 13.60 3.13 -22.45
CA GLU A 174 14.07 2.31 -21.34
C GLU A 174 14.82 3.20 -20.33
N PRO A 175 14.44 3.19 -19.03
CA PRO A 175 15.20 3.87 -17.99
C PRO A 175 16.59 3.27 -17.85
N ALA A 176 17.53 4.02 -17.27
CA ALA A 176 18.83 3.47 -16.93
C ALA A 176 18.69 2.29 -15.96
N ALA A 177 19.58 1.29 -16.06
CA ALA A 177 19.49 0.09 -15.25
C ALA A 177 19.66 0.36 -13.73
N ASP A 178 20.35 1.44 -13.39
CA ASP A 178 20.57 1.92 -12.03
C ASP A 178 19.52 2.95 -11.56
N ASP A 179 18.53 3.28 -12.40
CA ASP A 179 17.40 4.12 -12.01
C ASP A 179 16.66 3.47 -10.81
N PRO A 180 16.36 4.22 -9.73
CA PRO A 180 15.58 3.71 -8.61
C PRO A 180 14.25 3.04 -9.03
N ALA A 181 13.62 3.52 -10.10
CA ALA A 181 12.41 2.94 -10.70
C ALA A 181 12.61 1.53 -11.31
N MET A 182 13.85 1.12 -11.57
CA MET A 182 14.24 -0.20 -12.06
C MET A 182 14.80 -1.10 -10.95
N VAL A 183 15.34 -0.51 -9.87
CA VAL A 183 15.99 -1.24 -8.78
C VAL A 183 15.04 -1.57 -7.64
N TYR A 184 14.27 -0.58 -7.18
CA TYR A 184 13.52 -0.66 -5.92
C TYR A 184 12.01 -0.76 -6.14
N GLN A 185 11.32 -1.42 -5.21
CA GLN A 185 9.87 -1.60 -5.25
C GLN A 185 9.11 -0.28 -5.05
N GLY A 186 9.68 0.68 -4.34
CA GLY A 186 9.15 2.05 -4.18
C GLY A 186 9.30 2.92 -5.44
N GLY A 187 10.17 2.50 -6.35
CA GLY A 187 10.52 3.23 -7.56
C GLY A 187 11.05 4.63 -7.28
N ALA A 188 10.56 5.64 -8.01
CA ALA A 188 11.05 7.02 -7.89
C ALA A 188 10.88 7.65 -6.49
N PHE A 189 10.01 7.11 -5.63
CA PHE A 189 9.86 7.59 -4.25
C PHE A 189 11.13 7.42 -3.43
N VAL A 190 11.96 6.42 -3.73
CA VAL A 190 13.26 6.21 -3.07
C VAL A 190 14.22 7.39 -3.27
N ALA A 191 14.06 8.16 -4.35
CA ALA A 191 14.83 9.36 -4.63
C ALA A 191 14.03 10.66 -4.37
N SER A 192 12.81 10.55 -3.85
CA SER A 192 11.96 11.70 -3.57
C SER A 192 12.19 12.18 -2.13
N GLY A 193 12.89 13.30 -1.98
CA GLY A 193 13.16 13.92 -0.67
C GLY A 193 14.33 13.31 0.12
N PRO A 194 14.53 13.72 1.39
CA PRO A 194 13.88 14.85 2.03
C PRO A 194 14.49 16.17 1.52
N PHE A 195 13.62 17.13 1.26
CA PHE A 195 13.98 18.49 0.88
C PHE A 195 15.00 19.04 1.87
N GLY A 196 16.22 19.30 1.40
CA GLY A 196 17.21 20.03 2.19
C GLY A 196 16.69 21.41 2.52
N ASP A 197 17.12 21.93 3.68
CA ASP A 197 16.85 23.29 4.14
C ASP A 197 17.02 24.30 2.98
N GLN A 198 15.92 24.72 2.36
CA GLN A 198 15.87 25.91 1.50
C GLN A 198 15.16 27.03 2.26
#